data_AF-A0A269XDW4-F1
#
_entry.id   AF-A0A269XDW4-F1
#
_cell.length_a   1.000
_cell.length_b   1.000
_cell.length_c   1.000
_cell.angle_alpha   90.00
_cell.angle_beta   90.00
_cell.angle_gamma   90.00
#
_symmetry.space_group_name_H-M   'P 1'
#
loop_
_entity.id
_entity.type
_entity.pdbx_description
1 polymer ?
#
loop_
_entity_poly.entity_id
_entity_poly.type
_entity_poly.pdbx_seq_one_letter_code
_entity_poly.pdbx_strand_id
1 'polypeptide(L)' 'LHADTLNEAGFMEDTMEAVKGRVLHMYHTEGAGGGHAPDLIKSASYPNILPSSTNPTLPYTQNTVDEHLDMVM' A
#
# COMPACT_ATOMS: atom_id res chain seq x y z
N LEU A 1 -3.65 -4.97 6.40
CA LEU A 1 -4.01 -3.56 6.66
C LEU A 1 -4.15 -2.88 5.31
N HIS A 2 -5.26 -2.20 5.11
CA HIS A 2 -5.43 -1.18 4.08
C HIS A 2 -5.23 0.15 4.81
N ALA A 3 -4.16 0.87 4.50
CA ALA A 3 -3.73 2.05 5.24
C ALA A 3 -4.46 3.33 4.78
N ASP A 4 -4.11 4.48 5.35
CA ASP A 4 -4.78 5.75 5.08
C ASP A 4 -4.23 6.41 3.80
N THR A 5 -4.88 6.16 2.66
CA THR A 5 -4.52 6.78 1.37
C THR A 5 -4.50 8.31 1.42
N LEU A 6 -5.40 8.91 2.19
CA LEU A 6 -5.58 10.36 2.24
C LEU A 6 -4.51 11.05 3.08
N ASN A 7 -3.78 10.28 3.89
CA ASN A 7 -2.91 10.81 4.92
C ASN A 7 -3.67 11.75 5.87
N GLU A 8 -4.93 11.42 6.18
CA GLU A 8 -5.80 12.24 7.04
C GLU A 8 -5.30 12.25 8.49
N ALA A 9 -4.90 11.08 9.00
CA ALA A 9 -4.43 10.93 10.38
C ALA A 9 -2.89 11.03 10.53
N GLY A 10 -2.17 11.12 9.40
CA GLY A 10 -0.71 11.12 9.33
C GLY A 10 -0.20 10.43 8.06
N PHE A 11 1.11 10.44 7.86
CA PHE A 11 1.78 9.79 6.74
C PHE A 11 2.15 8.33 7.06
N MET A 12 2.80 7.65 6.09
CA MET A 12 3.19 6.24 6.22
C MET A 12 4.03 6.00 7.48
N GLU A 13 4.94 6.92 7.79
CA GLU A 13 5.80 6.88 8.95
C GLU A 13 5.00 6.92 10.27
N ASP A 14 3.97 7.75 10.36
CA ASP A 14 3.08 7.82 11.52
C ASP A 14 2.32 6.50 11.73
N THR A 15 1.86 5.87 10.64
CA THR A 15 1.28 4.53 10.70
C THR A 15 2.28 3.51 11.21
N MET A 16 3.54 3.56 10.76
CA MET A 16 4.57 2.63 11.23
C MET A 16 4.93 2.86 12.70
N GLU A 17 4.93 4.11 13.17
CA GLU A 17 5.04 4.43 14.60
C GLU A 17 3.86 3.87 15.41
N ALA A 18 2.63 3.99 14.90
CA ALA A 18 1.43 3.44 15.52
C ALA A 18 1.43 1.91 15.58
N VAL A 19 2.05 1.24 14.61
CA VAL A 19 2.25 -0.23 14.60
C VAL A 19 3.16 -0.66 15.76
N LYS A 20 4.09 0.17 16.23
CA LYS A 20 4.98 -0.10 17.38
C LYS A 20 5.73 -1.43 17.27
N GLY A 21 6.23 -1.75 16.07
CA GLY A 21 6.99 -2.98 15.81
C GLY A 21 6.20 -4.28 15.93
N ARG A 22 4.87 -4.24 16.10
CA ARG A 22 4.01 -5.43 16.14
C ARG A 22 3.95 -6.08 14.76
N VAL A 23 3.81 -7.41 14.73
CA VAL A 23 3.64 -8.15 13.47
C VAL A 23 2.33 -7.73 12.81
N LEU A 24 2.41 -7.34 11.53
CA LEU A 24 1.26 -6.87 10.77
C LEU A 24 1.36 -7.34 9.31
N HIS A 25 0.24 -7.79 8.75
CA HIS A 25 0.13 -8.08 7.32
C HIS A 25 -0.33 -6.83 6.57
N MET A 26 0.46 -6.34 5.62
CA MET A 26 0.10 -5.21 4.74
C MET A 26 -0.51 -5.73 3.43
N TYR A 27 -1.72 -5.26 3.09
CA TYR A 27 -2.39 -5.63 1.83
C TYR A 27 -1.94 -4.68 0.72
N HIS A 28 -1.95 -5.17 -0.54
CA HIS A 28 -1.65 -4.41 -1.77
C HIS A 28 -0.55 -3.36 -1.55
N THR A 29 0.62 -3.86 -1.13
CA THR A 29 1.71 -3.06 -0.55
C THR A 29 2.27 -2.03 -1.54
N GLU A 30 2.04 -2.19 -2.86
CA GLU A 30 2.46 -1.17 -3.83
C GLU A 30 1.55 0.08 -3.83
N GLY A 31 0.29 -0.05 -3.38
CA GLY A 31 -0.59 1.07 -3.05
C GLY A 31 -1.73 1.39 -4.03
N ALA A 32 -1.79 0.83 -5.25
CA ALA A 32 -2.89 1.08 -6.18
C ALA A 32 -4.23 0.50 -5.66
N GLY A 33 -4.17 -0.62 -4.93
CA GLY A 33 -5.32 -1.15 -4.18
C GLY A 33 -5.70 -0.33 -2.94
N GLY A 34 -4.91 0.69 -2.58
CA GLY A 34 -5.11 1.64 -1.50
C GLY A 34 -4.04 1.61 -0.39
N GLY A 35 -3.97 2.71 0.36
CA GLY A 35 -2.98 3.00 1.41
C GLY A 35 -2.13 4.23 1.09
N HIS A 36 -1.32 4.66 2.06
CA HIS A 36 -0.58 5.93 2.03
C HIS A 36 -0.01 6.28 0.66
N ALA A 37 -0.54 7.34 0.06
CA ALA A 37 -0.08 7.84 -1.22
C ALA A 37 1.05 8.86 -1.02
N PRO A 38 2.19 8.74 -1.74
CA PRO A 38 2.50 7.75 -2.79
C PRO A 38 3.37 6.56 -2.32
N ASP A 39 3.61 6.40 -1.02
CA ASP A 39 4.81 5.73 -0.51
C ASP A 39 4.56 4.56 0.46
N LEU A 40 3.35 3.99 0.50
CA LEU A 40 3.04 2.75 1.24
C LEU A 40 4.07 1.63 0.99
N ILE A 41 4.63 1.54 -0.21
CA ILE A 41 5.61 0.53 -0.61
C ILE A 41 6.84 0.47 0.31
N LYS A 42 7.18 1.57 0.98
CA LYS A 42 8.25 1.61 2.00
C LYS A 42 8.00 0.63 3.14
N SER A 43 6.75 0.29 3.45
CA SER A 43 6.39 -0.66 4.52
C SER A 43 7.00 -2.06 4.31
N ALA A 44 7.31 -2.44 3.06
CA ALA A 44 7.99 -3.70 2.75
C ALA A 44 9.44 -3.78 3.28
N SER A 45 10.05 -2.65 3.67
CA SER A 45 11.39 -2.62 4.25
C SER A 45 11.44 -2.95 5.75
N TYR A 46 10.28 -3.01 6.42
CA TYR A 46 10.21 -3.20 7.86
C TYR A 46 10.16 -4.70 8.23
N PRO A 47 10.98 -5.15 9.21
CA PRO A 47 11.12 -6.57 9.52
C PRO A 47 9.87 -7.20 10.16
N ASN A 48 8.98 -6.39 10.73
CA ASN A 48 7.74 -6.83 11.36
C ASN A 48 6.53 -6.81 10.41
N ILE A 49 6.73 -6.45 9.14
CA ILE A 49 5.67 -6.42 8.13
C ILE A 49 5.72 -7.68 7.29
N LEU A 50 4.55 -8.31 7.11
CA LEU A 50 4.33 -9.36 6.13
C LEU A 50 3.67 -8.71 4.91
N PRO A 51 4.41 -8.37 3.84
CA PRO A 51 3.85 -7.67 2.69
C PRO A 51 3.14 -8.64 1.74
N SER A 52 2.08 -8.16 1.10
CA SER A 52 1.40 -8.86 0.01
C SER A 52 1.01 -7.90 -1.11
N SER A 53 0.77 -8.47 -2.29
CA SER A 53 0.23 -7.79 -3.46
C SER A 53 -1.15 -8.36 -3.78
N THR A 54 -2.03 -7.52 -4.34
CA THR A 54 -3.26 -7.99 -5.01
C THR A 54 -2.96 -8.26 -6.48
N ASN A 55 -3.83 -9.03 -7.13
CA ASN A 55 -3.56 -9.53 -8.47
C ASN A 55 -3.74 -8.54 -9.65
N PRO A 56 -4.49 -7.41 -9.58
CA PRO A 56 -4.72 -6.61 -10.80
C PRO A 56 -3.45 -5.93 -11.34
N THR A 57 -2.48 -5.65 -10.48
CA THR A 57 -1.20 -5.03 -10.85
C THR A 57 -0.13 -6.05 -11.27
N LEU A 58 -0.48 -7.34 -11.38
CA LEU A 58 0.47 -8.44 -11.57
C LEU A 58 0.19 -9.29 -12.83
N PRO A 59 1.10 -9.34 -13.83
CA PRO A 59 2.27 -8.47 -13.99
C PRO A 59 1.90 -7.08 -14.50
N TYR A 60 2.88 -6.17 -14.55
CA TYR A 60 2.73 -4.93 -15.30
C TYR A 60 2.61 -5.23 -16.81
N THR A 61 1.51 -4.80 -17.40
CA THR A 61 1.18 -4.89 -18.84
C THR A 61 0.93 -3.52 -19.45
N GLN A 62 0.83 -3.46 -20.78
CA GLN A 62 0.56 -2.23 -21.54
C GLN A 62 -0.72 -1.50 -21.07
N ASN A 63 -1.74 -2.22 -20.62
CA ASN A 63 -3.04 -1.64 -20.27
C ASN A 63 -3.20 -1.33 -18.77
N THR A 64 -2.22 -1.69 -17.93
CA THR A 64 -2.37 -1.66 -16.47
C THR A 64 -2.77 -0.27 -15.96
N VAL A 65 -2.08 0.77 -16.45
CA VAL A 65 -2.32 2.15 -15.98
C VAL A 65 -3.70 2.64 -16.42
N ASP A 66 -4.02 2.49 -17.70
CA ASP A 66 -5.30 2.96 -18.25
C ASP A 66 -6.48 2.22 -17.60
N GLU A 67 -6.37 0.90 -17.40
CA GLU A 67 -7.37 0.08 -16.70
C GLU A 67 -7.55 0.55 -15.25
N HIS A 68 -6.47 0.74 -14.49
CA HIS A 68 -6.56 1.07 -13.07
C HIS A 68 -7.01 2.50 -12.82
N LEU A 69 -6.65 3.43 -13.71
CA LEU A 69 -7.09 4.82 -13.61
C LEU A 69 -8.60 4.91 -13.82
N ASP A 70 -9.18 4.17 -14.76
CA ASP A 70 -10.63 4.10 -14.95
C ASP A 70 -11.33 3.31 -13.84
N MET A 71 -10.70 2.25 -13.31
CA MET A 71 -11.28 1.43 -12.23
C MET A 71 -11.49 2.21 -10.91
N VAL A 72 -10.64 3.21 -10.62
CA VAL A 72 -10.69 3.97 -9.36
C VAL A 72 -11.52 5.25 -9.44
N MET A 73 -11.78 5.76 -10.65
CA MET A 73 -12.57 6.99 -10.88
C MET A 73 -14.07 6.72 -10.86
#